data_AF-A0A929QYM6-F1
#
_entry.id   AF-A0A929QYM6-F1
#
_cell.length_a   1.000
_cell.length_b   1.000
_cell.length_c   1.000
_cell.angle_alpha   90.00
_cell.angle_beta   90.00
_cell.angle_gamma   90.00
#
_symmetry.space_group_name_H-M   'P 1'
#
loop_
_entity.id
_entity.type
_entity.pdbx_description
1 polymer ?
#
loop_
_entity_poly.entity_id
_entity_poly.type
_entity_poly.pdbx_seq_one_letter_code
_entity_poly.pdbx_strand_id
1 'polypeptide(L)'
;DVRRCLEKASALSRAIRDTLDDDTRRQLAAREPARARLEALDATCYRIQLARSAHNTDVTQVRSLRGTALVRLFHLAGHAPEPEPIDFDDDTRYDGRGY
;
A
#
# COMPACT_ATOMS: atom_id res chain seq x y z
N ASP A 1 7.44 -15.27 7.48
CA ASP A 1 8.36 -14.35 6.79
C ASP A 1 7.53 -13.28 6.08
N VAL A 2 7.63 -12.04 6.57
CA VAL A 2 6.86 -10.87 6.08
C VAL A 2 7.22 -10.57 4.64
N ARG A 3 8.50 -10.68 4.27
CA ARG A 3 8.98 -10.40 2.91
C ARG A 3 8.29 -11.29 1.89
N ARG A 4 8.18 -12.59 2.18
CA ARG A 4 7.47 -13.55 1.32
C ARG A 4 5.97 -13.24 1.19
N CYS A 5 5.35 -12.66 2.22
CA CYS A 5 3.96 -12.21 2.14
C CYS A 5 3.81 -11.01 1.20
N LEU A 6 4.70 -10.02 1.33
CA LEU A 6 4.74 -8.83 0.48
C LEU A 6 5.01 -9.17 -0.99
N GLU A 7 5.91 -10.11 -1.27
CA GLU A 7 6.16 -10.61 -2.63
C GLU A 7 4.88 -11.22 -3.26
N LYS A 8 4.10 -11.98 -2.48
CA LYS A 8 2.84 -12.54 -2.97
C LYS A 8 1.78 -11.46 -3.20
N ALA A 9 1.70 -10.47 -2.32
CA ALA A 9 0.79 -9.34 -2.48
C ALA A 9 1.15 -8.54 -3.75
N SER A 10 2.43 -8.26 -3.96
CA SER A 10 2.97 -7.63 -5.17
C SER A 10 2.62 -8.41 -6.43
N ALA A 11 2.84 -9.73 -6.44
CA ALA A 11 2.46 -10.58 -7.57
C ALA A 11 0.95 -10.55 -7.86
N LEU A 12 0.10 -10.49 -6.83
CA LEU A 12 -1.34 -10.36 -6.98
C LEU A 12 -1.73 -9.01 -7.60
N SER A 13 -1.15 -7.90 -7.14
CA SER A 13 -1.41 -6.57 -7.71
C SER A 13 -1.07 -6.51 -9.19
N ARG A 14 0.08 -7.10 -9.57
CA ARG A 14 0.50 -7.21 -10.98
C ARG A 14 -0.45 -8.07 -11.79
N ALA A 15 -0.84 -9.22 -11.29
CA ALA A 15 -1.82 -10.08 -11.97
C ALA A 15 -3.15 -9.37 -12.18
N ILE A 16 -3.62 -8.59 -11.19
CA ILE A 16 -4.81 -7.74 -11.33
C ILE A 16 -4.59 -6.70 -12.43
N ARG A 17 -3.48 -5.97 -12.41
CA ARG A 17 -3.14 -4.95 -13.41
C ARG A 17 -3.11 -5.52 -14.83
N ASP A 18 -2.46 -6.66 -15.01
CA ASP A 18 -2.26 -7.29 -16.32
C ASP A 18 -3.54 -7.93 -16.88
N THR A 19 -4.44 -8.40 -16.01
CA THR A 19 -5.69 -9.06 -16.44
C THR A 19 -6.88 -8.10 -16.54
N LEU A 20 -6.88 -6.99 -15.77
CA LEU A 20 -7.92 -5.97 -15.79
C LEU A 20 -7.45 -4.74 -16.56
N ASP A 21 -7.18 -4.94 -17.85
CA ASP A 21 -6.94 -3.86 -18.80
C ASP A 21 -8.18 -2.94 -18.97
N ASP A 22 -7.98 -1.80 -19.63
CA ASP A 22 -9.02 -0.77 -19.78
C ASP A 22 -10.24 -1.24 -20.58
N ASP A 23 -10.08 -2.15 -21.54
CA ASP A 23 -11.21 -2.71 -22.29
C ASP A 23 -12.00 -3.69 -21.41
N THR A 24 -11.30 -4.62 -20.75
CA THR A 24 -11.90 -5.55 -19.79
C THR A 24 -12.66 -4.83 -18.69
N ARG A 25 -12.08 -3.77 -18.12
CA ARG A 25 -12.74 -2.92 -17.12
C ARG A 25 -14.00 -2.24 -17.66
N ARG A 26 -13.94 -1.68 -18.88
CA ARG A 26 -15.12 -1.07 -19.54
C ARG A 26 -16.24 -2.09 -19.76
N GLN A 27 -15.91 -3.30 -20.20
CA GLN A 27 -16.87 -4.38 -20.39
C GLN A 27 -17.54 -4.81 -19.07
N LEU A 28 -16.75 -4.93 -17.99
CA LEU A 28 -17.26 -5.29 -16.66
C LEU A 28 -18.11 -4.16 -16.06
N ALA A 29 -17.73 -2.90 -16.25
CA ALA A 29 -18.49 -1.75 -15.78
C ALA A 29 -19.86 -1.59 -16.46
N ALA A 30 -20.03 -2.15 -17.66
CA ALA A 30 -21.30 -2.12 -18.40
C ALA A 30 -22.32 -3.18 -17.93
N ARG A 31 -21.94 -4.10 -17.03
CA ARG A 31 -22.77 -5.24 -16.64
C ARG A 31 -22.93 -5.33 -15.12
N GLU A 32 -24.16 -5.41 -14.64
CA GLU A 32 -24.42 -5.87 -13.28
C GLU A 32 -24.42 -7.41 -13.23
N PRO A 33 -23.87 -8.07 -12.20
CA PRO A 33 -23.30 -7.51 -10.95
C PRO A 33 -21.76 -7.35 -10.99
N ALA A 34 -21.17 -7.29 -12.18
CA ALA A 34 -19.72 -7.22 -12.38
C ALA A 34 -19.17 -5.83 -12.01
N ARG A 35 -19.91 -4.78 -12.36
CA ARG A 35 -19.60 -3.40 -11.97
C ARG A 35 -19.46 -3.25 -10.45
N ALA A 36 -20.43 -3.69 -9.66
CA ALA A 36 -20.37 -3.60 -8.20
C ALA A 36 -19.13 -4.31 -7.60
N ARG A 37 -18.71 -5.44 -8.19
CA ARG A 37 -17.48 -6.15 -7.77
C ARG A 37 -16.22 -5.40 -8.14
N LEU A 38 -16.20 -4.78 -9.32
CA LEU A 38 -15.08 -3.95 -9.76
C LEU A 38 -14.93 -2.71 -8.86
N GLU A 39 -16.03 -2.05 -8.50
CA GLU A 39 -16.02 -0.92 -7.55
C GLU A 39 -15.55 -1.36 -6.14
N ALA A 40 -15.95 -2.54 -5.68
CA ALA A 40 -15.49 -3.07 -4.39
C ALA A 40 -14.00 -3.45 -4.39
N LEU A 41 -13.49 -3.99 -5.50
CA LEU A 41 -12.07 -4.26 -5.69
C LEU A 41 -11.28 -2.94 -5.63
N ASP A 42 -11.70 -1.97 -6.45
CA ASP A 42 -11.14 -0.63 -6.54
C ASP A 42 -11.06 0.05 -5.15
N ALA A 43 -12.15 0.05 -4.39
CA ALA A 43 -12.19 0.60 -3.03
C ALA A 43 -11.28 -0.14 -2.04
N THR A 44 -11.02 -1.44 -2.28
CA THR A 44 -10.11 -2.22 -1.44
C THR A 44 -8.65 -1.91 -1.76
N CYS A 45 -8.29 -1.85 -3.04
CA CYS A 45 -6.96 -1.45 -3.50
C CYS A 45 -6.59 -0.05 -2.97
N TYR A 46 -7.50 0.92 -3.06
CA TYR A 46 -7.30 2.26 -2.53
C TYR A 46 -7.03 2.26 -1.00
N ARG A 47 -7.82 1.50 -0.22
CA ARG A 47 -7.61 1.41 1.23
C ARG A 47 -6.26 0.81 1.60
N ILE A 48 -5.78 -0.17 0.82
CA ILE A 48 -4.46 -0.79 1.02
C ILE A 48 -3.36 0.25 0.79
N GLN A 49 -3.44 1.01 -0.30
CA GLN A 49 -2.47 2.07 -0.61
C GLN A 49 -2.44 3.15 0.47
N LEU A 50 -3.61 3.56 0.95
CA LEU A 50 -3.73 4.54 2.04
C LEU A 50 -3.17 4.02 3.37
N ALA A 51 -3.44 2.76 3.72
CA ALA A 51 -2.89 2.16 4.94
C ALA A 51 -1.35 2.09 4.88
N ARG A 52 -0.79 1.70 3.73
CA ARG A 52 0.68 1.69 3.52
C ARG A 52 1.26 3.10 3.65
N SER A 53 0.67 4.10 3.00
CA SER A 53 1.19 5.48 3.03
C SER A 53 1.09 6.11 4.42
N ALA A 54 0.00 5.87 5.15
CA ALA A 54 -0.16 6.28 6.54
C ALA A 54 0.92 5.63 7.42
N HIS A 55 1.11 4.32 7.31
CA HIS A 55 2.16 3.62 8.06
C HIS A 55 3.56 4.16 7.76
N ASN A 56 3.90 4.36 6.49
CA ASN A 56 5.20 4.89 6.08
C ASN A 56 5.41 6.34 6.56
N THR A 57 4.33 7.13 6.64
CA THR A 57 4.35 8.47 7.22
C THR A 57 4.66 8.40 8.72
N ASP A 58 3.98 7.53 9.46
CA ASP A 58 4.23 7.33 10.89
C ASP A 58 5.68 6.87 11.15
N VAL A 59 6.18 5.91 10.35
CA VAL A 59 7.58 5.46 10.38
C VAL A 59 8.53 6.65 10.20
N THR A 60 8.27 7.49 9.20
CA THR A 60 9.11 8.67 8.91
C THR A 60 9.09 9.67 10.06
N GLN A 61 7.92 9.93 10.66
CA GLN A 61 7.79 10.82 11.81
C GLN A 61 8.55 10.28 13.02
N VAL A 62 8.42 9.00 13.34
CA VAL A 62 9.14 8.37 14.46
C VAL A 62 10.65 8.43 14.23
N ARG A 63 11.14 8.13 13.02
CA ARG A 63 12.56 8.23 12.68
C ARG A 63 13.09 9.65 12.84
N SER A 64 12.32 10.65 12.40
CA SER A 64 12.66 12.08 12.57
C SER A 64 12.77 12.47 14.05
N LEU A 65 11.79 12.07 14.87
CA LEU A 65 11.79 12.32 16.30
C LEU A 65 12.99 11.66 17.00
N ARG A 66 13.31 10.41 16.66
CA ARG A 66 14.49 9.70 17.20
C ARG A 66 15.83 10.36 16.82
N GLY A 67 15.88 11.03 15.68
CA GLY A 67 17.03 11.83 15.25
C GLY A 67 17.26 13.10 16.08
N THR A 68 16.28 13.54 16.87
CA THR A 68 16.34 14.81 17.62
C THR A 68 17.22 14.69 18.86
N ALA A 69 18.08 15.69 19.10
CA ALA A 69 19.05 15.69 20.20
C ALA A 69 18.41 15.53 21.60
N LEU A 70 17.22 16.10 21.83
CA LEU A 70 16.47 15.95 23.08
C LEU A 70 16.06 14.50 23.34
N VAL A 71 15.51 13.81 22.33
CA VAL A 71 15.09 12.39 22.45
C VAL A 71 16.28 11.49 22.76
N ARG A 72 17.44 11.78 22.17
CA ARG A 72 18.69 11.07 22.45
C ARG A 72 19.25 11.38 23.84
N LEU A 73 19.26 12.65 24.24
CA LEU A 73 19.79 13.09 25.54
C LEU A 73 18.99 12.51 26.70
N PHE A 74 17.66 12.52 26.59
CA PHE A 74 16.75 11.96 27.59
C PHE A 74 16.47 10.46 27.40
N HIS A 75 17.10 9.79 26.44
CA HIS A 75 16.90 8.37 26.13
C HIS A 75 15.42 7.98 25.92
N LEU A 76 14.60 8.91 25.40
CA LEU A 76 13.15 8.73 25.26
C LEU A 76 12.77 7.67 24.22
N ALA A 77 13.69 7.35 23.28
CA ALA A 77 13.49 6.27 22.32
C ALA A 77 13.62 4.86 22.94
N GLY A 78 14.23 4.75 24.13
CA GLY A 78 14.41 3.48 24.82
C GLY A 78 15.10 2.41 23.97
N HIS A 79 14.68 1.15 24.15
CA HIS A 79 15.14 -0.04 23.39
C HIS A 79 14.23 -0.39 22.20
N ALA A 80 13.32 0.50 21.80
CA ALA A 80 12.37 0.18 20.75
C ALA A 80 13.11 -0.02 19.40
N PRO A 81 12.87 -1.12 18.67
CA PRO A 81 13.51 -1.35 17.38
C PRO A 81 13.22 -0.22 16.40
N GLU A 82 14.11 -0.02 15.42
CA GLU A 82 13.92 1.02 14.41
C GLU A 82 12.72 0.64 13.53
N PRO A 83 11.73 1.54 13.38
CA PRO A 83 10.57 1.25 12.56
C PRO A 83 11.00 1.13 11.08
N GLU A 84 10.52 0.13 10.36
CA GLU A 84 10.85 -0.13 8.95
C GLU A 84 9.67 0.21 8.04
N PRO A 85 9.87 0.93 6.93
CA PRO A 85 8.80 1.21 5.99
C PRO A 85 8.40 -0.08 5.26
N ILE A 86 7.13 -0.16 4.87
CA ILE A 86 6.60 -1.25 4.05
C ILE A 86 6.69 -0.82 2.59
N ASP A 87 7.39 -1.61 1.79
CA ASP A 87 7.52 -1.44 0.34
C ASP A 87 7.03 -2.71 -0.39
N PHE A 88 6.03 -2.53 -1.25
CA PHE A 88 5.53 -3.54 -2.18
C PHE A 88 4.72 -2.87 -3.29
N ASP A 89 4.55 -3.58 -4.40
CA ASP A 89 3.75 -3.14 -5.53
C ASP A 89 2.25 -3.33 -5.22
N ASP A 90 1.54 -2.24 -4.98
CA ASP A 90 0.10 -2.18 -4.76
C ASP A 90 -0.63 -1.44 -5.88
N ASP A 91 0.07 -1.15 -6.97
CA ASP A 91 -0.53 -0.50 -8.13
C ASP A 91 -1.25 -1.55 -9.00
N THR A 92 -2.53 -1.28 -9.24
CA THR A 92 -3.47 -2.16 -9.93
C THR A 92 -4.07 -1.47 -11.16
N ARG A 93 -3.52 -0.30 -11.54
CA ARG A 93 -3.84 0.45 -12.76
C ARG A 93 -2.58 0.71 -13.59
N TYR A 94 -2.79 1.01 -14.87
CA TYR A 94 -1.71 1.36 -15.80
C TYR A 94 -1.50 2.87 -15.91
N ASP A 95 -2.32 3.69 -15.26
CA ASP A 95 -2.26 5.15 -15.37
C ASP A 95 -1.15 5.79 -14.51
N GLY A 96 -0.39 4.98 -13.78
CA GLY A 96 0.74 5.42 -12.96
C GLY A 96 0.35 6.31 -11.78
N ARG A 97 -0.95 6.43 -11.48
CA ARG A 97 -1.44 7.25 -10.37
C ARG A 97 -1.62 6.47 -9.07
N GLY A 98 -1.45 5.15 -9.10
CA GLY A 98 -2.11 4.34 -8.09
C GLY A 98 -3.62 4.62 -8.11
N TYR A 99 -4.31 4.30 -7.03
CA TYR A 99 -5.64 4.85 -6.76
C TYR A 99 -5.50 6.18 -6.03
#